data_AF-A0A529LNS9-F1
#
_entry.id   AF-A0A529LNS9-F1
#
_cell.length_a   1.000
_cell.length_b   1.000
_cell.length_c   1.000
_cell.angle_alpha   90.00
_cell.angle_beta   90.00
_cell.angle_gamma   90.00
#
_symmetry.space_group_name_H-M   'P 1'
#
loop_
_entity.id
_entity.type
_entity.pdbx_description
1 polymer ?
#
loop_
_entity_poly.entity_id
_entity_poly.type
_entity_poly.pdbx_seq_one_letter_code
_entity_poly.pdbx_strand_id
1 'polypeptide(L)' 'MRRYATLLLAGTIAVSALATAAYAENPMVGGAAMYANKNIVENAVN' A
#
# COMPACT_ATOMS: atom_id res chain seq x y z
N MET A 1 8.50 -21.38 -30.47
CA MET A 1 7.34 -21.12 -29.57
C MET A 1 7.70 -21.26 -28.10
N ARG A 2 8.29 -22.38 -27.64
CA ARG A 2 8.66 -22.60 -26.22
C ARG A 2 9.56 -21.52 -25.59
N ARG A 3 10.59 -21.05 -26.29
CA ARG A 3 11.52 -20.02 -25.78
C ARG A 3 10.85 -18.66 -25.53
N TYR A 4 9.92 -18.27 -26.40
CA TYR A 4 9.16 -17.03 -26.24
C TYR A 4 8.15 -17.14 -25.09
N ALA A 5 7.51 -18.30 -24.91
CA ALA A 5 6.63 -18.55 -23.78
C ALA A 5 7.39 -18.47 -22.44
N THR A 6 8.60 -19.02 -22.36
CA THR A 6 9.45 -18.91 -21.17
C THR A 6 9.86 -17.47 -20.88
N LEU A 7 10.23 -16.70 -21.91
CA LEU A 7 10.58 -15.27 -21.75
C LEU A 7 9.40 -14.43 -21.28
N LEU A 8 8.20 -14.67 -21.82
CA LEU A 8 6.98 -13.98 -21.40
C LEU A 8 6.65 -14.29 -19.94
N LEU A 9 6.73 -15.56 -19.53
CA LEU A 9 6.48 -15.97 -18.13
C LEU A 9 7.51 -15.38 -17.16
N ALA A 10 8.80 -15.36 -17.53
CA ALA A 10 9.83 -14.74 -16.72
C ALA A 10 9.61 -13.22 -16.59
N GLY A 11 9.22 -12.56 -17.68
CA GLY A 11 8.92 -11.13 -17.69
C GLY A 11 7.73 -10.75 -16.81
N THR A 12 6.63 -11.51 -16.85
CA THR A 12 5.46 -11.24 -16.00
C THR A 12 5.76 -11.42 -14.52
N ILE A 13 6.53 -12.44 -14.14
CA ILE A 13 6.96 -12.66 -12.75
C ILE A 13 7.82 -11.50 -12.27
N ALA A 14 8.80 -11.07 -13.06
CA ALA A 14 9.69 -9.96 -12.70
C ALA A 14 8.92 -8.64 -12.50
N VAL A 15 7.94 -8.34 -13.36
CA VAL A 15 7.09 -7.15 -13.22
C VAL A 15 6.16 -7.25 -12.01
N SER A 16 5.58 -8.43 -11.75
CA SER A 16 4.69 -8.63 -10.59
C SER A 16 5.41 -8.45 -9.25
N ALA A 17 6.70 -8.78 -9.16
CA ALA A 17 7.51 -8.58 -7.96
C ALA A 17 7.70 -7.10 -7.61
N LEU A 18 7.54 -6.20 -8.58
CA LEU A 18 7.61 -4.74 -8.39
C LEU A 18 6.24 -4.12 -8.05
N ALA A 19 5.15 -4.88 -8.12
CA ALA A 19 3.79 -4.36 -7.97
C ALA A 19 3.39 -4.07 -6.51
N THR A 20 4.24 -4.36 -5.53
CA THR A 20 3.98 -4.11 -4.11
C THR A 20 4.42 -2.69 -3.72
N ALA A 21 3.55 -1.70 -3.94
CA ALA A 21 3.67 -0.39 -3.29
C ALA A 21 2.83 -0.40 -2.00
N ALA A 22 3.49 -0.27 -0.85
CA ALA A 22 2.78 -0.01 0.40
C ALA A 22 2.31 1.44 0.39
N TYR A 23 0.99 1.66 0.29
CA TYR A 23 0.41 2.98 0.45
C TYR A 23 0.38 3.30 1.94
N ALA A 24 1.08 4.36 2.34
CA ALA A 24 0.94 4.91 3.70
C ALA A 24 -0.42 5.60 3.80
N GLU A 25 -1.37 4.95 4.47
CA GLU A 25 -2.62 5.59 4.83
C GLU A 25 -2.36 6.64 5.93
N ASN A 26 -3.13 7.74 5.89
CA ASN A 26 -3.07 8.74 6.95
C ASN A 26 -3.51 8.10 8.27
N PRO A 27 -2.83 8.38 9.40
CA PRO A 27 -3.21 7.81 10.68
C PRO A 27 -4.64 8.19 11.04
N MET A 28 -5.37 7.19 11.56
CA MET A 28 -6.74 7.34 12.04
C MET A 28 -6.80 7.12 13.55
N VAL A 29 -7.68 7.86 14.21
CA VAL A 29 -7.98 7.68 15.64
C VAL A 29 -9.50 7.71 15.78
N GLY A 30 -10.06 6.73 16.48
CA GLY A 30 -11.52 6.63 16.65
C GLY A 30 -12.32 6.43 15.35
N GLY A 31 -11.68 6.06 14.23
CA GLY A 31 -12.34 5.91 12.93
C GLY A 31 -12.39 7.19 12.09
N ALA A 32 -11.80 8.29 12.56
CA ALA A 32 -11.64 9.54 11.82
C ALA A 32 -10.16 9.86 11.53
N ALA A 33 -9.89 10.79 10.62
CA ALA A 33 -8.54 11.25 10.31
C ALA A 33 -7.91 11.98 11.52
N MET A 34 -6.63 11.72 11.79
CA MET A 34 -5.90 12.34 12.88
C MET A 34 -5.48 13.78 12.56
N TYR A 35 -5.71 14.70 13.50
CA TYR A 35 -5.18 16.06 13.49
C TYR A 35 -3.81 16.11 14.18
N ALA A 36 -2.82 16.73 13.53
CA ALA A 36 -1.45 16.82 14.04
C ALA A 36 -1.31 17.63 15.35
N ASN A 37 -2.20 18.59 15.58
CA ASN A 37 -2.17 19.48 16.75
C ASN A 37 -3.03 18.99 17.93
N LYS A 38 -3.59 17.77 17.83
CA LYS A 38 -4.43 17.17 18.87
C LYS A 38 -3.74 15.94 19.46
N ASN A 39 -3.96 15.67 20.74
CA ASN A 39 -3.56 14.42 21.36
C ASN A 39 -4.52 13.26 20.97
N ILE A 40 -4.20 12.03 21.40
CA ILE A 40 -4.97 10.83 21.02
C ILE A 40 -6.42 10.90 21.55
N VAL A 41 -6.62 11.42 22.76
CA VAL A 41 -7.95 11.52 23.37
C VAL A 41 -8.80 12.54 22.60
N GLU A 42 -8.23 13.70 22.28
CA GLU A 42 -8.88 14.77 21.52
C GLU A 42 -9.24 14.36 20.09
N ASN A 43 -8.44 13.49 19.47
CA ASN A 43 -8.76 12.92 18.16
C ASN A 43 -9.86 11.85 18.24
N ALA A 44 -9.98 11.13 19.36
CA ALA A 44 -10.96 10.06 19.53
C ALA A 44 -12.38 10.55 19.89
N VAL A 45 -12.53 11.79 20.36
CA VAL A 45 -13.82 12.38 20.77
C VAL A 45 -14.57 13.04 19.59
N ASN A 46 -13.90 13.25 18.45
CA ASN A 46 -14.44 14.00 17.30
C ASN A 46 -15.19 13.15 16.29
#